data_AF-A0A524NR18-F1
#
_entry.id   AF-A0A524NR18-F1
#
_cell.length_a   1.000
_cell.length_b   1.000
_cell.length_c   1.000
_cell.angle_alpha   90.00
_cell.angle_beta   90.00
_cell.angle_gamma   90.00
#
_symmetry.space_group_name_H-M   'P 1'
#
loop_
_entity.id
_entity.type
_entity.pdbx_description
1 polymer ?
#
loop_
_entity_poly.entity_id
_entity_poly.type
_entity_poly.pdbx_seq_one_letter_code
_entity_poly.pdbx_strand_id
1 'polypeptide(L)'
;MKTVRVFKTKDEEGNEFVYEFRRPSQSIISKAELVSRARYSEAFRAGVLVNAEVFKALRERGLWGDEQETESTALREKIASLEEKLRDEGLSNEDGLKLVDELRAARLEQQQHNSIVSNVTDSTCESIGNEERNMFYASACIFNKTTGQKVYKDLEDFKSRLNELSTVESYREATIASLEVLIGNELPSDLSTQYTENKWLAERNLLESEEEDEGTEEAETEGVELPKKTRKKRTTKVASS
;
A
#
# COMPACT_ATOMS: atom_id res chain seq x y z
N MET A 1 9.60 1.41 22.40
CA MET A 1 8.53 1.64 21.41
C MET A 1 7.97 3.03 21.60
N LYS A 2 7.99 3.88 20.58
CA LYS A 2 7.29 5.16 20.65
C LYS A 2 5.79 4.91 20.78
N THR A 3 5.17 5.53 21.77
CA THR A 3 3.73 5.42 22.03
C THR A 3 2.90 6.28 21.08
N VAL A 4 3.53 7.23 20.39
CA VAL A 4 2.91 8.22 19.53
C VAL A 4 3.72 8.39 18.25
N ARG A 5 3.06 8.29 17.09
CA ARG A 5 3.59 8.68 15.78
C ARG A 5 2.95 9.99 15.34
N VAL A 6 3.71 10.87 14.70
CA VAL A 6 3.25 12.16 14.21
C VAL A 6 3.39 12.19 12.71
N PHE A 7 2.35 12.63 12.01
CA PHE A 7 2.34 12.73 10.55
C PHE A 7 1.64 14.02 10.12
N LYS A 8 2.07 14.54 8.97
CA LYS A 8 1.49 15.73 8.34
C LYS A 8 0.49 15.29 7.28
N THR A 9 -0.54 16.10 7.07
CA THR A 9 -1.54 15.89 6.02
C THR A 9 -2.12 17.25 5.64
N LYS A 10 -2.94 17.27 4.58
CA LYS A 10 -3.61 18.47 4.07
C LYS A 10 -5.11 18.22 3.92
N ASP A 11 -5.90 19.29 3.89
CA ASP A 11 -7.30 19.25 3.48
C ASP A 11 -7.43 19.45 1.97
N GLU A 12 -8.65 19.47 1.47
CA GLU A 12 -8.97 19.72 0.05
C GLU A 12 -8.52 21.11 -0.43
N GLU A 13 -8.35 22.07 0.49
CA GLU A 13 -7.88 23.43 0.19
C GLU A 13 -6.35 23.55 0.25
N GLY A 14 -5.65 22.47 0.62
CA GLY A 14 -4.19 22.42 0.75
C GLY A 14 -3.66 22.96 2.07
N ASN A 15 -4.52 23.26 3.04
CA ASN A 15 -4.09 23.70 4.37
C ASN A 15 -3.44 22.53 5.11
N GLU A 16 -2.19 22.72 5.56
CA GLU A 16 -1.46 21.68 6.28
C GLU A 16 -1.90 21.59 7.75
N PHE A 17 -2.05 20.36 8.24
CA PHE A 17 -2.23 20.07 9.65
C PHE A 17 -1.44 18.85 10.08
N VAL A 18 -1.24 18.74 11.39
CA VAL A 18 -0.42 17.70 11.99
C VAL A 18 -1.31 16.86 12.90
N TYR A 19 -1.35 15.56 12.60
CA TYR A 19 -2.03 14.57 13.40
C TYR A 19 -1.02 13.73 14.16
N GLU A 20 -1.50 13.10 15.22
CA GLU A 20 -0.78 12.09 15.94
C GLU A 20 -1.61 10.81 16.02
N PHE A 21 -0.95 9.68 15.72
CA PHE A 21 -1.46 8.35 15.96
C PHE A 21 -0.97 7.89 17.33
N ARG A 22 -1.90 7.57 18.23
CA ARG A 22 -1.58 7.00 19.55
C ARG A 22 -1.77 5.49 19.51
N ARG A 23 -0.78 4.73 19.96
CA ARG A 23 -0.84 3.25 19.93
C ARG A 23 -2.13 2.73 20.61
N PRO A 24 -2.86 1.77 20.00
CA PRO A 24 -4.07 1.24 20.60
C PRO A 24 -3.77 0.57 21.94
N SER A 25 -4.57 0.89 22.95
CA SER A 25 -4.52 0.19 24.24
C SER A 25 -5.16 -1.20 24.12
N GLN A 26 -4.94 -2.06 25.13
CA GLN A 26 -5.56 -3.40 25.14
C GLN A 26 -7.09 -3.35 25.01
N SER A 27 -7.74 -2.32 25.57
CA SER A 27 -9.19 -2.16 25.45
C SER A 27 -9.63 -1.76 24.04
N ILE A 28 -8.82 -0.98 23.32
CA ILE A 28 -9.05 -0.66 21.90
C ILE A 28 -8.82 -1.91 21.05
N ILE A 29 -7.74 -2.65 21.28
CA ILE A 29 -7.43 -3.91 20.57
C ILE A 29 -8.59 -4.90 20.70
N SER A 30 -9.07 -5.14 21.93
CA SER A 30 -10.20 -6.06 22.15
C SER A 30 -11.48 -5.62 21.43
N LYS A 31 -11.77 -4.32 21.36
CA LYS A 31 -12.93 -3.80 20.60
C LYS A 31 -12.75 -3.94 19.09
N ALA A 32 -11.55 -3.66 18.58
CA ALA A 32 -11.22 -3.79 17.17
C ALA A 32 -11.37 -5.24 16.70
N GLU A 33 -10.96 -6.20 17.54
CA GLU A 33 -11.14 -7.64 17.28
C GLU A 33 -12.62 -8.05 17.21
N LEU A 34 -13.49 -7.48 18.06
CA LEU A 34 -14.93 -7.74 18.00
C LEU A 34 -15.55 -7.22 16.70
N VAL A 35 -15.18 -6.00 16.31
CA VAL A 35 -15.61 -5.37 15.06
C VAL A 35 -15.14 -6.19 13.85
N SER A 36 -13.88 -6.60 13.85
CA SER A 36 -13.28 -7.46 12.83
C SER A 36 -14.04 -8.78 12.66
N ARG A 37 -14.31 -9.49 13.76
CA ARG A 37 -15.03 -10.77 13.74
C ARG A 37 -16.48 -10.62 13.30
N ALA A 38 -17.13 -9.52 13.69
CA ALA A 38 -18.49 -9.23 13.24
C ALA A 38 -18.52 -9.05 11.72
N ARG A 39 -17.60 -8.24 11.18
CA ARG A 39 -17.50 -8.00 9.74
C ARG A 39 -17.09 -9.26 8.97
N TYR A 40 -16.14 -10.04 9.47
CA TYR A 40 -15.80 -11.35 8.91
C TYR A 40 -17.03 -12.26 8.84
N SER A 41 -17.79 -12.36 9.93
CA SER A 41 -18.97 -13.22 9.99
C SER A 41 -20.08 -12.79 9.03
N GLU A 42 -20.23 -11.48 8.82
CA GLU A 42 -21.15 -10.91 7.84
C GLU A 42 -20.71 -11.26 6.41
N ALA A 43 -19.44 -11.02 6.07
CA ALA A 43 -18.87 -11.36 4.76
C ALA A 43 -19.02 -12.85 4.44
N PHE A 44 -18.74 -13.71 5.42
CA PHE A 44 -18.89 -15.16 5.27
C PHE A 44 -20.35 -15.54 4.99
N ARG A 45 -21.32 -14.97 5.72
CA ARG A 45 -22.76 -15.20 5.46
C ARG A 45 -23.23 -14.64 4.13
N ALA A 46 -22.57 -13.60 3.62
CA ALA A 46 -22.82 -13.04 2.30
C ALA A 46 -22.20 -13.87 1.16
N GLY A 47 -21.49 -14.95 1.48
CA GLY A 47 -20.89 -15.86 0.48
C GLY A 47 -19.53 -15.40 -0.02
N VAL A 48 -18.85 -14.48 0.68
CA VAL A 48 -17.45 -14.15 0.40
C VAL A 48 -16.59 -15.36 0.78
N LEU A 49 -15.60 -15.67 -0.05
CA LEU A 49 -14.71 -16.81 0.17
C LEU A 49 -13.74 -16.53 1.32
N VAL A 50 -13.36 -17.58 2.05
CA VAL A 50 -12.22 -17.53 2.96
C VAL A 50 -10.91 -17.77 2.20
N ASN A 51 -9.77 -17.37 2.78
CA ASN A 51 -8.45 -17.58 2.15
C ASN A 51 -8.23 -19.03 1.69
N ALA A 52 -8.59 -20.00 2.53
CA ALA A 52 -8.42 -21.42 2.21
C ALA A 52 -9.21 -21.85 0.95
N GLU A 53 -10.40 -21.28 0.74
CA GLU A 53 -11.23 -21.57 -0.44
C GLU A 53 -10.67 -20.90 -1.70
N VAL A 54 -10.16 -19.67 -1.58
CA VAL A 54 -9.46 -18.98 -2.66
C VAL A 54 -8.24 -19.78 -3.12
N PHE A 55 -7.36 -20.19 -2.20
CA PHE A 55 -6.18 -20.99 -2.54
C PHE A 55 -6.54 -22.33 -3.16
N LYS A 56 -7.58 -22.99 -2.66
CA LYS A 56 -8.09 -24.22 -3.27
C LYS A 56 -8.52 -23.97 -4.72
N ALA A 57 -9.28 -22.92 -4.99
CA ALA A 57 -9.73 -22.57 -6.34
C ALA A 57 -8.57 -22.21 -7.28
N LEU A 58 -7.53 -21.53 -6.79
CA LEU A 58 -6.34 -21.22 -7.60
C LEU A 58 -5.56 -22.48 -7.98
N ARG A 59 -5.38 -23.42 -7.05
CA ARG A 59 -4.74 -24.70 -7.30
C ARG A 59 -5.51 -25.54 -8.31
N GLU A 60 -6.83 -25.64 -8.15
CA GLU A 60 -7.69 -26.38 -9.09
C GLU A 60 -7.67 -25.80 -10.51
N ARG A 61 -7.42 -24.49 -10.66
CA ARG A 61 -7.33 -23.80 -11.95
C ARG A 61 -5.91 -23.75 -12.51
N GLY A 62 -4.91 -24.29 -11.80
CA GLY A 62 -3.50 -24.20 -12.19
C GLY A 62 -2.96 -22.77 -12.24
N LEU A 63 -3.59 -21.84 -11.51
CA LEU A 63 -3.16 -20.43 -11.44
C LEU A 63 -2.13 -20.20 -10.32
N TRP A 64 -2.17 -21.05 -9.29
CA TRP A 64 -1.23 -21.03 -8.19
C TRP A 64 -1.10 -22.43 -7.61
N GLY A 65 0.10 -23.00 -7.63
CA GLY A 65 0.38 -24.33 -7.13
C GLY A 65 1.83 -24.48 -6.68
N ASP A 66 2.30 -25.72 -6.63
CA ASP A 66 3.62 -26.07 -6.09
C ASP A 66 4.78 -25.38 -6.84
N GLU A 67 4.61 -25.08 -8.13
CA GLU A 67 5.60 -24.36 -8.94
C GLU A 67 5.81 -22.93 -8.42
N GLN A 68 4.74 -22.15 -8.25
CA GLN A 68 4.83 -20.78 -7.74
C GLN A 68 5.32 -20.73 -6.28
N GLU A 69 4.95 -21.72 -5.46
CA GLU A 69 5.47 -21.86 -4.10
C GLU A 69 6.99 -22.17 -4.10
N THR A 70 7.45 -22.98 -5.06
CA THR A 70 8.87 -23.28 -5.27
C THR A 70 9.63 -22.06 -5.74
N GLU A 71 9.12 -21.33 -6.73
CA GLU A 71 9.71 -20.07 -7.23
C GLU A 71 9.80 -19.02 -6.12
N SER A 72 8.73 -18.84 -5.34
CA SER A 72 8.73 -17.91 -4.20
C SER A 72 9.74 -18.30 -3.13
N THR A 73 9.96 -19.61 -2.92
CA THR A 73 10.97 -20.11 -1.98
C THR A 73 12.38 -19.89 -2.51
N ALA A 74 12.64 -20.21 -3.78
CA ALA A 74 13.92 -19.96 -4.43
C ALA A 74 14.27 -18.46 -4.45
N LEU A 75 13.29 -17.57 -4.66
CA LEU A 75 13.49 -16.13 -4.58
C LEU A 75 13.87 -15.68 -3.17
N ARG A 76 13.22 -16.20 -2.12
CA ARG A 76 13.58 -15.90 -0.73
C ARG A 76 14.99 -16.36 -0.40
N GLU A 77 15.39 -17.55 -0.84
CA GLU A 77 16.74 -18.07 -0.65
C GLU A 77 17.79 -17.24 -1.42
N LYS A 78 17.48 -16.85 -2.66
CA LYS A 78 18.33 -15.95 -3.46
C LYS A 78 18.53 -14.61 -2.77
N ILE A 79 17.45 -13.98 -2.29
CA ILE A 79 17.50 -12.73 -1.54
C ILE A 79 18.37 -12.89 -0.29
N ALA A 80 18.15 -13.93 0.52
CA ALA A 80 18.94 -14.18 1.73
C ALA A 80 20.44 -14.36 1.42
N SER A 81 20.77 -15.08 0.35
CA SER A 81 22.16 -15.28 -0.10
C SER A 81 22.80 -13.98 -0.59
N LEU A 82 22.07 -13.16 -1.35
CA LEU A 82 22.55 -11.84 -1.80
C LEU A 82 22.78 -10.89 -0.63
N GLU A 83 21.86 -10.87 0.35
CA GLU A 83 22.02 -10.09 1.57
C GLU A 83 23.23 -10.52 2.40
N GLU A 84 23.52 -11.82 2.47
CA GLU A 84 24.71 -12.34 3.15
C GLU A 84 25.99 -11.90 2.46
N LYS A 85 26.07 -12.01 1.13
CA LYS A 85 27.22 -11.54 0.35
C LYS A 85 27.43 -10.03 0.47
N LEU A 86 26.36 -9.25 0.48
CA LEU A 86 26.44 -7.80 0.59
C LEU A 86 26.96 -7.33 1.96
N ARG A 87 26.82 -8.17 3.00
CA ARG A 87 27.36 -7.91 4.34
C ARG A 87 28.87 -8.17 4.48
N ASP A 88 29.54 -8.70 3.46
CA ASP A 88 30.99 -8.92 3.49
C ASP A 88 31.75 -7.58 3.55
N GLU A 89 32.54 -7.39 4.61
CA GLU A 89 33.35 -6.18 4.82
C GLU A 89 34.46 -6.02 3.78
N GLY A 90 34.90 -7.12 3.14
CA GLY A 90 35.92 -7.13 2.10
C GLY A 90 35.41 -6.79 0.69
N LEU A 91 34.11 -6.56 0.53
CA LEU A 91 33.48 -6.35 -0.77
C LEU A 91 33.86 -5.00 -1.39
N SER A 92 34.29 -5.03 -2.65
CA SER A 92 34.59 -3.81 -3.41
C SER A 92 33.32 -3.00 -3.70
N ASN A 93 33.44 -1.69 -3.88
CA ASN A 93 32.27 -0.86 -4.22
C ASN A 93 31.63 -1.28 -5.55
N GLU A 94 32.43 -1.64 -6.56
CA GLU A 94 31.93 -2.05 -7.86
C GLU A 94 31.13 -3.35 -7.79
N ASP A 95 31.66 -4.36 -7.08
CA ASP A 95 30.96 -5.64 -6.91
C ASP A 95 29.74 -5.51 -5.99
N GLY A 96 29.83 -4.65 -4.98
CA GLY A 96 28.70 -4.33 -4.11
C GLY A 96 27.55 -3.64 -4.84
N LEU A 97 27.84 -2.70 -5.74
CA LEU A 97 26.80 -2.08 -6.58
C LEU A 97 26.10 -3.11 -7.47
N LYS A 98 26.84 -4.05 -8.09
CA LYS A 98 26.24 -5.15 -8.86
C LYS A 98 25.32 -6.01 -7.99
N LEU A 99 25.75 -6.37 -6.77
CA LEU A 99 24.92 -7.13 -5.83
C LEU A 99 23.68 -6.34 -5.38
N VAL A 100 23.78 -5.03 -5.19
CA VAL A 100 22.65 -4.15 -4.88
C VAL A 100 21.60 -4.20 -5.99
N ASP A 101 22.03 -4.08 -7.26
CA ASP A 101 21.12 -4.13 -8.41
C ASP A 101 20.45 -5.51 -8.53
N GLU A 102 21.22 -6.59 -8.36
CA GLU A 102 20.67 -7.95 -8.34
C GLU A 102 19.66 -8.17 -7.20
N LEU A 103 19.95 -7.62 -6.01
CA LEU A 103 19.08 -7.73 -4.84
C LEU A 103 17.78 -6.94 -5.05
N ARG A 104 17.87 -5.71 -5.59
CA ARG A 104 16.71 -4.89 -5.95
C ARG A 104 15.83 -5.60 -6.99
N ALA A 105 16.44 -6.17 -8.03
CA ALA A 105 15.72 -6.94 -9.03
C ALA A 105 15.00 -8.16 -8.42
N ALA A 106 15.68 -8.92 -7.55
CA ALA A 106 15.08 -10.07 -6.87
C ALA A 106 13.92 -9.67 -5.94
N ARG A 107 14.01 -8.52 -5.24
CA ARG A 107 12.89 -8.00 -4.43
C ARG A 107 11.72 -7.56 -5.28
N LEU A 108 11.97 -6.92 -6.43
CA LEU A 108 10.90 -6.53 -7.35
C LEU A 108 10.15 -7.76 -7.86
N GLU A 109 10.89 -8.81 -8.24
CA GLU A 109 10.31 -10.10 -8.64
C GLU A 109 9.49 -10.71 -7.49
N GLN A 110 10.04 -10.75 -6.28
CA GLN A 110 9.31 -11.22 -5.09
C GLN A 110 8.02 -10.42 -4.84
N GLN A 111 8.06 -9.09 -5.00
CA GLN A 111 6.90 -8.22 -4.87
C GLN A 111 5.84 -8.53 -5.94
N GLN A 112 6.25 -8.80 -7.18
CA GLN A 112 5.34 -9.21 -8.24
C GLN A 112 4.64 -10.54 -7.89
N HIS A 113 5.38 -11.55 -7.42
CA HIS A 113 4.79 -12.80 -6.94
C HIS A 113 3.79 -12.57 -5.80
N ASN A 114 4.15 -11.74 -4.82
CA ASN A 114 3.25 -11.41 -3.71
C ASN A 114 1.99 -10.68 -4.19
N SER A 115 2.10 -9.79 -5.18
CA SER A 115 0.96 -9.04 -5.71
C SER A 115 -0.10 -9.94 -6.35
N ILE A 116 0.30 -11.03 -7.01
CA ILE A 116 -0.62 -12.02 -7.57
C ILE A 116 -1.47 -12.64 -6.46
N VAL A 117 -0.83 -13.01 -5.34
CA VAL A 117 -1.51 -13.59 -4.18
C VAL A 117 -2.39 -12.55 -3.48
N SER A 118 -1.86 -11.34 -3.25
CA SER A 118 -2.63 -10.25 -2.63
C SER A 118 -3.90 -9.96 -3.42
N ASN A 119 -3.81 -9.78 -4.74
CA ASN A 119 -4.97 -9.47 -5.59
C ASN A 119 -6.14 -10.45 -5.43
N VAL A 120 -5.87 -11.72 -5.17
CA VAL A 120 -6.91 -12.74 -4.98
C VAL A 120 -7.34 -12.87 -3.52
N THR A 121 -6.44 -12.61 -2.56
CA THR A 121 -6.76 -12.69 -1.12
C THR A 121 -7.37 -11.41 -0.55
N ASP A 122 -7.22 -10.26 -1.20
CA ASP A 122 -7.66 -8.95 -0.70
C ASP A 122 -9.19 -8.85 -0.56
N SER A 123 -9.92 -9.68 -1.29
CA SER A 123 -11.39 -9.75 -1.22
C SER A 123 -11.94 -10.86 -0.33
N THR A 124 -11.10 -11.51 0.48
CA THR A 124 -11.53 -12.60 1.37
C THR A 124 -12.22 -12.10 2.63
N CYS A 125 -12.92 -13.00 3.33
CA CYS A 125 -13.53 -12.69 4.63
C CYS A 125 -12.49 -12.15 5.62
N GLU A 126 -11.30 -12.74 5.65
CA GLU A 126 -10.17 -12.34 6.49
C GLU A 126 -9.72 -10.90 6.17
N SER A 127 -9.55 -10.59 4.89
CA SER A 127 -9.12 -9.26 4.45
C SER A 127 -10.16 -8.19 4.78
N ILE A 128 -11.44 -8.46 4.54
CA ILE A 128 -12.54 -7.56 4.91
C ILE A 128 -12.59 -7.34 6.43
N GLY A 129 -12.42 -8.41 7.22
CA GLY A 129 -12.36 -8.29 8.68
C GLY A 129 -11.14 -7.49 9.16
N ASN A 130 -9.99 -7.64 8.51
CA ASN A 130 -8.77 -6.90 8.81
C ASN A 130 -8.88 -5.42 8.44
N GLU A 131 -9.48 -5.11 7.30
CA GLU A 131 -9.76 -3.74 6.87
C GLU A 131 -10.63 -3.01 7.89
N GLU A 132 -11.73 -3.63 8.32
CA GLU A 132 -12.61 -3.04 9.33
C GLU A 132 -11.89 -2.80 10.68
N ARG A 133 -10.98 -3.72 11.06
CA ARG A 133 -10.12 -3.54 12.23
C ARG A 133 -9.22 -2.32 12.09
N ASN A 134 -8.58 -2.15 10.94
CA ASN A 134 -7.70 -1.03 10.66
C ASN A 134 -8.46 0.30 10.63
N MET A 135 -9.65 0.32 10.03
CA MET A 135 -10.54 1.50 10.07
C MET A 135 -10.96 1.83 11.51
N PHE A 136 -11.23 0.82 12.34
CA PHE A 136 -11.50 1.04 13.76
C PHE A 136 -10.29 1.66 14.48
N TYR A 137 -9.07 1.17 14.22
CA TYR A 137 -7.88 1.80 14.77
C TYR A 137 -7.71 3.25 14.31
N ALA A 138 -7.87 3.54 13.02
CA ALA A 138 -7.79 4.89 12.50
C ALA A 138 -8.82 5.81 13.18
N SER A 139 -10.08 5.36 13.26
CA SER A 139 -11.12 6.13 13.92
C SER A 139 -10.86 6.34 15.42
N ALA A 140 -10.23 5.38 16.12
CA ALA A 140 -10.04 5.42 17.57
C ALA A 140 -8.76 6.11 18.02
N CYS A 141 -7.72 6.10 17.20
CA CYS A 141 -6.34 6.37 17.61
C CYS A 141 -5.76 7.67 17.05
N ILE A 142 -6.50 8.40 16.22
CA ILE A 142 -6.02 9.63 15.58
C ILE A 142 -6.50 10.87 16.34
N PHE A 143 -5.54 11.73 16.67
CA PHE A 143 -5.75 12.98 17.38
C PHE A 143 -5.11 14.14 16.65
N ASN A 144 -5.75 15.30 16.70
CA ASN A 144 -5.16 16.53 16.22
C ASN A 144 -4.05 16.95 17.19
N LYS A 145 -2.83 17.14 16.70
CA LYS A 145 -1.65 17.40 17.56
C LYS A 145 -1.77 18.71 18.34
N THR A 146 -2.39 19.73 17.75
CA THR A 146 -2.51 21.07 18.36
C THR A 146 -3.57 21.09 19.45
N THR A 147 -4.74 20.50 19.19
CA THR A 147 -5.86 20.53 20.14
C THR A 147 -5.87 19.35 21.11
N GLY A 148 -5.16 18.27 20.79
CA GLY A 148 -5.19 17.00 21.50
C GLY A 148 -6.52 16.24 21.40
N GLN A 149 -7.46 16.75 20.61
CA GLN A 149 -8.80 16.17 20.44
C GLN A 149 -8.78 15.08 19.37
N LYS A 150 -9.71 14.14 19.52
CA LYS A 150 -9.89 13.04 18.57
C LYS A 150 -10.39 13.59 17.23
N VAL A 151 -9.76 13.17 16.14
CA VAL A 151 -10.13 13.65 14.79
C VAL A 151 -11.45 13.03 14.34
N TYR A 152 -11.63 11.74 14.61
CA TYR A 152 -12.82 11.00 14.23
C TYR A 152 -13.68 10.72 15.45
N LYS A 153 -14.97 11.02 15.37
CA LYS A 153 -15.91 10.74 16.44
C LYS A 153 -16.00 9.23 16.69
N ASP A 154 -16.26 8.48 15.63
CA ASP A 154 -16.47 7.04 15.63
C ASP A 154 -16.08 6.44 14.26
N LEU A 155 -16.29 5.13 14.10
CA LEU A 155 -15.94 4.41 12.87
C LEU A 155 -16.75 4.88 11.67
N GLU A 156 -18.02 5.26 11.86
CA GLU A 156 -18.88 5.71 10.76
C GLU A 156 -18.48 7.10 10.27
N ASP A 157 -18.08 7.99 11.19
CA ASP A 157 -17.47 9.28 10.87
C ASP A 157 -16.15 9.13 10.09
N PHE A 158 -15.35 8.11 10.39
CA PHE A 158 -14.16 7.80 9.60
C PHE A 158 -14.53 7.32 8.18
N LYS A 159 -15.49 6.41 8.07
CA LYS A 159 -15.93 5.84 6.79
C LYS A 159 -16.60 6.85 5.85
N SER A 160 -17.28 7.86 6.39
CA SER A 160 -17.90 8.92 5.59
C SER A 160 -16.88 9.87 4.94
N ARG A 161 -15.61 9.80 5.37
CA ARG A 161 -14.52 10.72 4.98
C ARG A 161 -13.39 10.03 4.22
N LEU A 162 -13.61 8.83 3.69
CA LEU A 162 -12.57 8.02 3.01
C LEU A 162 -11.98 8.68 1.76
N ASN A 163 -12.65 9.67 1.19
CA ASN A 163 -12.17 10.46 0.07
C ASN A 163 -11.17 11.56 0.48
N GLU A 164 -11.06 11.87 1.77
CA GLU A 164 -10.13 12.89 2.26
C GLU A 164 -8.71 12.32 2.37
N LEU A 165 -7.71 13.07 1.90
CA LEU A 165 -6.30 12.70 2.03
C LEU A 165 -5.91 12.41 3.50
N SER A 166 -6.46 13.20 4.43
CA SER A 166 -6.23 13.01 5.86
C SER A 166 -6.70 11.66 6.40
N THR A 167 -7.78 11.13 5.82
CA THR A 167 -8.33 9.82 6.16
C THR A 167 -7.51 8.69 5.57
N VAL A 168 -6.98 8.87 4.36
CA VAL A 168 -6.04 7.92 3.74
C VAL A 168 -4.76 7.81 4.57
N GLU A 169 -4.15 8.94 4.95
CA GLU A 169 -2.94 8.94 5.80
C GLU A 169 -3.21 8.36 7.19
N SER A 170 -4.37 8.66 7.77
CA SER A 170 -4.80 8.07 9.04
C SER A 170 -4.96 6.54 8.95
N TYR A 171 -5.50 6.04 7.83
CA TYR A 171 -5.63 4.62 7.56
C TYR A 171 -4.26 3.93 7.41
N ARG A 172 -3.31 4.59 6.72
CA ARG A 172 -1.93 4.11 6.57
C ARG A 172 -1.29 3.89 7.94
N GLU A 173 -1.37 4.88 8.83
CA GLU A 173 -0.81 4.79 10.18
C GLU A 173 -1.46 3.70 11.04
N ALA A 174 -2.78 3.51 10.89
CA ALA A 174 -3.51 2.44 11.56
C ALA A 174 -3.11 1.04 11.07
N THR A 175 -2.88 0.90 9.76
CA THR A 175 -2.41 -0.35 9.15
C THR A 175 -1.02 -0.72 9.66
N ILE A 176 -0.10 0.25 9.72
CA ILE A 176 1.23 0.06 10.32
C ILE A 176 1.09 -0.39 11.78
N ALA A 177 0.24 0.27 12.57
CA ALA A 177 0.03 -0.12 13.97
C ALA A 177 -0.54 -1.53 14.12
N SER A 178 -1.44 -1.96 13.24
CA SER A 178 -1.97 -3.32 13.25
C SER A 178 -0.86 -4.35 12.99
N LEU A 179 0.03 -4.07 12.03
CA LEU A 179 1.20 -4.90 11.77
C LEU A 179 2.16 -4.95 12.96
N GLU A 180 2.45 -3.82 13.59
CA GLU A 180 3.30 -3.76 14.79
C GLU A 180 2.77 -4.56 15.97
N VAL A 181 1.44 -4.58 16.16
CA VAL A 181 0.79 -5.42 17.18
C VAL A 181 0.98 -6.89 16.86
N LEU A 182 0.89 -7.27 15.58
CA LEU A 182 1.07 -8.65 15.14
C LEU A 182 2.52 -9.13 15.30
N ILE A 183 3.49 -8.33 14.86
CA ILE A 183 4.92 -8.72 14.87
C ILE A 183 5.60 -8.45 16.22
N GLY A 184 4.98 -7.66 17.10
CA GLY A 184 5.53 -7.32 18.42
C GLY A 184 6.68 -6.29 18.40
N ASN A 185 7.00 -5.71 17.24
CA ASN A 185 8.11 -4.79 17.01
C ASN A 185 7.64 -3.49 16.32
N GLU A 186 8.40 -2.40 16.47
CA GLU A 186 8.09 -1.10 15.86
C GLU A 186 8.55 -1.11 14.41
N LEU A 187 7.72 -0.60 13.52
CA LEU A 187 8.06 -0.45 12.10
C LEU A 187 8.49 1.00 11.87
N PRO A 188 9.62 1.23 11.18
CA PRO A 188 9.98 2.57 10.74
C PRO A 188 8.95 3.09 9.74
N SER A 189 8.85 4.42 9.64
CA SER A 189 7.94 5.08 8.69
C SER A 189 8.28 4.76 7.24
N ASP A 190 9.55 4.57 6.94
CA ASP A 190 10.05 4.08 5.66
C ASP A 190 10.78 2.74 5.86
N LEU A 191 10.14 1.67 5.38
CA LEU A 191 10.66 0.31 5.45
C LEU A 191 11.86 0.09 4.51
N SER A 192 12.00 0.91 3.45
CA SER A 192 13.09 0.79 2.49
C SER A 192 14.45 1.05 3.14
N THR A 193 14.50 1.93 4.15
CA THR A 193 15.71 2.19 4.95
C THR A 193 16.20 0.96 5.72
N GLN A 194 15.35 -0.06 5.90
CA GLN A 194 15.71 -1.28 6.60
C GLN A 194 16.33 -2.33 5.69
N TYR A 195 16.18 -2.19 4.37
CA TYR A 195 16.73 -3.12 3.41
C TYR A 195 18.26 -3.09 3.42
N THR A 196 18.86 -4.28 3.31
CA THR A 196 20.31 -4.47 3.42
C THR A 196 21.07 -3.65 2.38
N GLU A 197 20.55 -3.58 1.15
CA GLU A 197 21.10 -2.77 0.07
C GLU A 197 21.14 -1.28 0.38
N ASN A 198 20.08 -0.72 0.96
CA ASN A 198 20.00 0.70 1.25
C ASN A 198 20.89 1.07 2.46
N LYS A 199 21.02 0.18 3.44
CA LYS A 199 21.99 0.33 4.53
C LYS A 199 23.43 0.31 4.01
N TRP A 200 23.75 -0.65 3.15
CA TRP A 200 25.08 -0.78 2.56
C TRP A 200 25.48 0.45 1.74
N LEU A 201 24.55 0.98 0.93
CA LEU A 201 24.74 2.23 0.18
C LEU A 201 24.95 3.43 1.10
N ALA A 202 24.14 3.55 2.16
CA ALA A 202 24.22 4.64 3.14
C ALA A 202 25.58 4.67 3.84
N GLU A 203 26.05 3.52 4.32
CA GLU A 203 27.34 3.38 5.02
C GLU A 203 28.53 3.82 4.16
N ARG A 204 28.38 3.74 2.83
CA ARG A 204 29.42 4.08 1.85
C ARG A 204 29.21 5.43 1.17
N ASN A 205 28.18 6.17 1.56
CA ASN A 205 27.75 7.43 0.93
C ASN A 205 27.51 7.28 -0.59
N LEU A 206 26.93 6.15 -1.00
CA LEU A 206 26.60 5.82 -2.40
C LEU A 206 25.08 5.89 -2.66
N LEU A 207 24.30 6.39 -1.70
CA LEU A 207 22.90 6.74 -1.95
C LEU A 207 22.88 7.94 -2.88
N GLU A 208 22.51 7.72 -4.14
CA GLU A 208 22.07 8.81 -4.99
C GLU A 208 20.82 9.42 -4.34
N SER A 209 20.83 10.73 -4.12
CA SER A 209 19.60 11.44 -3.81
C SER A 209 18.71 11.31 -5.03
N GLU A 210 17.51 10.75 -4.87
CA GLU A 210 16.44 10.93 -5.83
C GLU A 210 16.14 12.44 -5.87
N GLU A 211 16.90 13.19 -6.68
CA GLU A 211 16.43 14.45 -7.19
C GLU A 211 15.22 14.07 -8.05
N GLU A 212 14.03 14.51 -7.62
CA GLU A 212 12.85 14.54 -8.47
C GLU A 212 13.24 15.34 -9.71
N ASP A 213 13.62 14.62 -10.77
CA ASP A 213 13.69 15.15 -12.13
C ASP A 213 12.24 15.57 -12.45
N GLU A 214 11.88 16.80 -12.08
CA GLU A 214 10.77 17.53 -12.68
C GLU A 214 11.08 17.67 -14.17
N GLY A 215 10.81 16.59 -14.90
CA GLY A 215 10.83 16.56 -16.36
C GLY A 215 9.76 17.50 -16.88
N THR A 216 10.09 18.78 -17.01
CA THR A 216 9.48 19.66 -18.00
C THR A 216 9.92 19.19 -19.38
N GLU A 217 9.33 18.11 -19.89
CA GLU A 217 9.20 17.94 -21.34
C GLU A 217 7.97 18.75 -21.78
N GLU A 218 8.22 19.97 -22.22
CA GLU A 218 7.31 20.70 -23.08
C GLU A 218 7.06 19.86 -24.33
N ALA A 219 5.90 19.23 -24.41
CA ALA A 219 5.42 18.62 -25.64
C ALA A 219 5.17 19.74 -26.66
N GLU A 220 6.14 19.96 -27.56
CA GLU A 220 5.90 20.65 -28.82
C GLU A 220 4.77 19.94 -29.57
N THR A 221 3.61 20.59 -29.62
CA THR A 221 2.47 20.11 -30.39
C THR A 221 2.71 20.43 -31.87
N GLU A 222 3.31 19.50 -32.61
CA GLU A 222 3.19 19.49 -34.07
C GLU A 222 1.73 19.29 -34.45
N GLY A 223 1.19 20.28 -35.17
CA GLY A 223 -0.21 20.36 -35.55
C GLY A 223 -0.65 19.23 -36.48
N VAL A 224 -1.52 18.37 -35.97
CA VAL A 224 -2.36 17.52 -36.80
C VAL A 224 -3.66 18.26 -37.11
N GLU A 225 -3.72 18.88 -38.31
CA GLU A 225 -4.95 19.45 -38.86
C GLU A 225 -6.00 18.34 -39.08
N LEU A 226 -7.08 18.36 -38.29
CA LEU A 226 -8.24 17.50 -38.51
C LEU A 226 -9.08 18.00 -39.72
N PRO A 227 -9.51 17.11 -40.63
CA PRO A 227 -10.26 17.50 -41.82
C PRO A 227 -11.66 18.02 -41.46
N LYS A 228 -11.96 19.23 -41.96
CA LYS A 228 -13.26 19.93 -41.82
C LYS A 228 -14.40 19.08 -42.39
N LYS A 229 -15.29 18.59 -41.52
CA LYS A 229 -16.58 17.98 -41.92
C LYS A 229 -17.47 19.03 -42.58
N THR A 230 -17.66 18.91 -43.89
CA THR A 230 -18.62 19.69 -44.67
C THR A 230 -20.06 19.28 -44.31
N ARG A 231 -20.80 20.21 -43.71
CA ARG A 231 -22.21 20.06 -43.34
C ARG A 231 -23.08 20.21 -44.59
N LYS A 232 -23.45 19.10 -45.25
CA LYS A 232 -24.45 19.13 -46.35
C LYS A 232 -25.82 19.51 -45.78
N LYS A 233 -26.31 20.69 -46.16
CA LYS A 233 -27.71 21.13 -45.96
C LYS A 233 -28.63 20.18 -46.72
N ARG A 234 -29.48 19.43 -45.99
CA ARG A 234 -30.59 18.68 -46.58
C ARG A 234 -31.84 19.54 -46.43
N THR A 235 -32.34 20.01 -47.57
CA THR A 235 -33.56 20.79 -47.71
C THR A 235 -34.77 19.87 -47.56
N THR A 236 -35.62 20.13 -46.57
CA THR A 236 -36.92 19.49 -46.42
C THR A 236 -37.93 20.26 -47.28
N LYS A 237 -38.39 19.66 -48.38
CA LYS A 237 -39.52 20.16 -49.16
C LYS A 237 -40.81 19.78 -48.44
N VAL A 238 -41.62 20.78 -48.11
CA VAL A 238 -43.03 20.65 -47.70
C VAL A 238 -43.90 20.72 -48.96
N ALA A 239 -44.82 19.76 -49.13
CA ALA A 239 -46.04 19.83 -49.95
C ALA A 239 -46.84 18.55 -49.63
N SER A 240 -47.93 18.58 -48.86
CA SER A 240 -49.29 19.04 -49.18
C SER A 240 -50.06 18.09 -50.11
N SER A 241 -51.23 17.68 -49.60
CA SER A 241 -52.32 16.89 -50.20
C SER A 241 -52.24 15.37 -50.03
#